data_AF-A0A485P7W9-F1
#
_entry.id   AF-A0A485P7W9-F1
#
_cell.length_a   1.000
_cell.length_b   1.000
_cell.length_c   1.000
_cell.angle_alpha   90.00
_cell.angle_beta   90.00
_cell.angle_gamma   90.00
#
_symmetry.space_group_name_H-M   'P 1'
#
loop_
_entity.id
_entity.type
_entity.pdbx_description
1 polymer ?
#
loop_
_entity_poly.entity_id
_entity_poly.type
_entity_poly.pdbx_seq_one_letter_code
_entity_poly.pdbx_strand_id
1 'polypeptide(L)'
;MSQRNCSKDGPTSSTNPEVTHDPCNYHSHAGAREHRGGDLSPPSYLFCGLFGDPHLRTFKDHFQTCKVEGAWPLIDNNYLSVQVTNVPVVPGSSATATNKITIIFKAHRECTDQKVYQAVTDDLPAAFVDGSTSGGDGDTKSLLIVERESSRYVEMHARYIGTTVFVRQLGRYLTLAIRMPEDLAMSYEESQDLQLCVNGCPLSERIDDGQGQVSAILGHSVPRTSLAQAWPGYTLEAANAQCHEKMPVKDIYFQSCVFDLLTTGDANFTAAAHSALEDVEALHPRKERWHIFPSSSHGTPRGGGHLSVSLGLTCLTFIVFL
;
A
#
# COMPACT_ATOMS: atom_id res chain seq x y z
N MET A 1 71.23 37.60 -18.49
CA MET A 1 70.70 36.23 -18.60
C MET A 1 69.59 36.08 -17.56
N SER A 2 68.33 36.10 -17.98
CA SER A 2 67.18 36.00 -17.07
C SER A 2 66.77 34.52 -16.99
N GLN A 3 67.03 33.89 -15.84
CA GLN A 3 66.53 32.54 -15.56
C GLN A 3 65.05 32.64 -15.16
N ARG A 4 64.17 32.10 -16.00
CA ARG A 4 62.76 31.89 -15.66
C ARG A 4 62.64 30.55 -14.95
N ASN A 5 62.25 30.59 -13.68
CA ASN A 5 61.97 29.41 -12.86
C ASN A 5 60.55 28.92 -13.21
N CYS A 6 60.42 27.81 -13.92
CA CYS A 6 59.12 27.18 -14.17
C CYS A 6 58.83 26.20 -13.03
N SER A 7 57.77 26.45 -12.24
CA SER A 7 57.26 25.48 -11.27
C SER A 7 56.76 24.24 -12.00
N LYS A 8 57.03 23.07 -11.43
CA LYS A 8 56.79 21.75 -12.02
C LYS A 8 55.45 21.16 -11.53
N ASP A 9 54.43 22.00 -11.41
CA ASP A 9 53.09 21.57 -11.02
C ASP A 9 52.22 21.49 -12.26
N GLY A 10 52.14 20.29 -12.83
CA GLY A 10 51.11 19.96 -13.82
C GLY A 10 49.72 19.99 -13.15
N PRO A 11 48.64 20.15 -13.92
CA PRO A 11 47.29 20.14 -13.37
C PRO A 11 47.06 18.80 -12.68
N THR A 12 46.80 18.85 -11.37
CA THR A 12 46.45 17.67 -10.58
C THR A 12 45.21 17.03 -11.19
N SER A 13 45.35 15.75 -11.50
CA SER A 13 44.27 14.84 -11.89
C SER A 13 43.04 15.09 -11.02
N SER A 14 41.91 15.34 -11.66
CA SER A 14 40.58 15.25 -11.06
C SER A 14 40.50 13.97 -10.21
N THR A 15 40.42 14.11 -8.89
CA THR A 15 39.96 13.04 -8.00
C THR A 15 38.46 12.91 -8.23
N ASN A 16 38.09 12.15 -9.27
CA ASN A 16 36.74 11.65 -9.36
C ASN A 16 36.59 10.67 -8.17
N PRO A 17 35.71 10.92 -7.18
CA PRO A 17 35.52 9.97 -6.10
C PRO A 17 35.08 8.66 -6.73
N GLU A 18 35.88 7.61 -6.52
CA GLU A 18 35.52 6.25 -6.89
C GLU A 18 34.23 5.92 -6.14
N VAL A 19 33.10 5.98 -6.85
CA VAL A 19 31.80 5.59 -6.30
C VAL A 19 31.93 4.10 -5.96
N THR A 20 32.14 3.79 -4.68
CA THR A 20 32.17 2.43 -4.19
C THR A 20 30.80 1.82 -4.44
N HIS A 21 30.72 0.99 -5.48
CA HIS A 21 29.51 0.28 -5.85
C HIS A 21 29.27 -0.80 -4.79
N ASP A 22 28.29 -0.56 -3.92
CA ASP A 22 27.79 -1.57 -2.99
C ASP A 22 26.75 -2.43 -3.73
N PRO A 23 27.08 -3.67 -4.13
CA PRO A 23 26.18 -4.52 -4.91
C PRO A 23 24.90 -4.88 -4.14
N CYS A 24 24.92 -4.76 -2.80
CA CYS A 24 23.83 -5.11 -1.91
C CYS A 24 23.00 -3.92 -1.44
N ASN A 25 23.13 -2.81 -2.18
CA ASN A 25 22.26 -1.65 -2.06
C ASN A 25 21.65 -1.34 -3.42
N TYR A 26 20.33 -1.48 -3.53
CA TYR A 26 19.55 -1.24 -4.75
C TYR A 26 19.84 0.16 -5.36
N HIS A 27 20.05 1.17 -4.51
CA HIS A 27 20.33 2.53 -4.96
C HIS A 27 21.73 2.72 -5.57
N SER A 28 22.71 1.88 -5.23
CA SER A 28 24.05 1.93 -5.83
C SER A 28 24.01 1.62 -7.32
N HIS A 29 23.11 0.73 -7.74
CA HIS A 29 22.92 0.37 -9.15
C HIS A 29 22.19 1.47 -9.94
N ALA A 30 21.26 2.19 -9.30
CA ALA A 30 20.57 3.34 -9.91
C ALA A 30 21.54 4.49 -10.18
N GLY A 31 22.40 4.85 -9.21
CA GLY A 31 23.41 5.90 -9.39
C GLY A 31 24.48 5.56 -10.44
N ALA A 32 24.78 4.27 -10.64
CA ALA A 32 25.68 3.81 -11.71
C ALA A 32 25.04 3.93 -13.12
N ARG A 33 23.72 3.77 -13.24
CA ARG A 33 22.98 4.03 -14.49
C ARG A 33 22.94 5.51 -14.85
N GLU A 34 22.89 6.38 -13.84
CA GLU A 34 22.94 7.85 -13.96
C GLU A 34 24.24 8.32 -14.65
N HIS A 35 25.36 7.65 -14.38
CA HIS A 35 26.68 7.95 -14.99
C HIS A 35 26.84 7.43 -16.43
N ARG A 36 25.91 6.60 -16.94
CA ARG A 36 25.97 6.01 -18.28
C ARG A 36 24.95 6.61 -19.28
N GLY A 37 24.34 7.74 -18.95
CA GLY A 37 23.44 8.47 -19.87
C GLY A 37 22.08 7.80 -20.09
N GLY A 38 21.65 6.93 -19.17
CA GLY A 38 20.27 6.44 -19.11
C GLY A 38 19.33 7.45 -18.43
N ASP A 39 18.03 7.36 -18.72
CA ASP A 39 16.99 8.29 -18.30
C ASP A 39 17.05 8.70 -16.81
N LEU A 40 16.92 10.01 -16.56
CA LEU A 40 17.30 10.76 -15.35
C LEU A 40 16.32 10.63 -14.17
N SER A 41 15.53 9.56 -14.10
CA SER A 41 14.50 9.44 -13.06
C SER A 41 14.96 8.56 -11.88
N PRO A 42 14.84 9.03 -10.63
CA PRO A 42 15.03 8.17 -9.47
C PRO A 42 14.04 6.99 -9.53
N PRO A 43 14.38 5.82 -8.97
CA PRO A 43 13.51 4.66 -9.01
C PRO A 43 12.13 4.99 -8.43
N SER A 44 11.09 4.68 -9.20
CA SER A 44 9.70 4.81 -8.76
C SER A 44 9.40 3.75 -7.72
N TYR A 45 8.74 4.16 -6.63
CA TYR A 45 8.34 3.27 -5.54
C TYR A 45 6.83 3.09 -5.55
N LEU A 46 6.38 1.92 -5.09
CA LEU A 46 4.98 1.61 -4.87
C LEU A 46 4.74 1.28 -3.39
N PHE A 47 3.50 1.46 -2.95
CA PHE A 47 3.06 1.18 -1.60
C PHE A 47 1.92 0.17 -1.60
N CYS A 48 1.97 -0.82 -0.71
CA CYS A 48 0.86 -1.71 -0.41
C CYS A 48 0.61 -1.73 1.11
N GLY A 49 -0.65 -1.76 1.54
CA GLY A 49 -1.02 -1.80 2.95
C GLY A 49 -2.20 -2.73 3.21
N LEU A 50 -2.19 -3.41 4.36
CA LEU A 50 -3.26 -4.28 4.86
C LEU A 50 -3.50 -3.98 6.35
N PHE A 51 -4.73 -3.62 6.71
CA PHE A 51 -5.12 -3.27 8.07
C PHE A 51 -6.64 -3.46 8.24
N GLY A 52 -7.16 -3.42 9.46
CA GLY A 52 -8.62 -3.44 9.63
C GLY A 52 -9.25 -4.77 9.21
N ASP A 53 -10.47 -4.71 8.63
CA ASP A 53 -11.18 -5.90 8.17
C ASP A 53 -10.85 -6.37 6.74
N PRO A 54 -9.71 -7.07 6.62
CA PRO A 54 -8.55 -6.46 6.01
C PRO A 54 -8.92 -5.53 4.83
N HIS A 55 -8.83 -4.24 5.10
CA HIS A 55 -8.74 -3.21 4.09
C HIS A 55 -7.37 -3.26 3.40
N LEU A 56 -7.40 -3.42 2.09
CA LEU A 56 -6.26 -3.54 1.22
C LEU A 56 -6.09 -2.27 0.38
N ARG A 57 -4.93 -1.62 0.51
CA ARG A 57 -4.42 -0.67 -0.48
C ARG A 57 -3.39 -1.38 -1.35
N THR A 58 -3.70 -1.54 -2.63
CA THR A 58 -2.79 -2.17 -3.61
C THR A 58 -1.68 -1.22 -4.05
N PHE A 59 -0.64 -1.75 -4.72
CA PHE A 59 0.42 -0.99 -5.39
C PHE A 59 -0.10 -0.01 -6.46
N LYS A 60 -1.32 -0.23 -6.97
CA LYS A 60 -1.99 0.64 -7.94
C LYS A 60 -2.87 1.70 -7.27
N ASP A 61 -2.76 1.87 -5.96
CA ASP A 61 -3.59 2.75 -5.12
C ASP A 61 -5.09 2.43 -5.15
N HIS A 62 -5.48 1.24 -5.60
CA HIS A 62 -6.86 0.76 -5.42
C HIS A 62 -7.07 0.35 -3.97
N PHE A 63 -8.18 0.82 -3.40
CA PHE A 63 -8.63 0.46 -2.06
C PHE A 63 -9.78 -0.55 -2.12
N GLN A 64 -9.72 -1.60 -1.30
CA GLN A 64 -10.69 -2.69 -1.28
C GLN A 64 -10.88 -3.18 0.15
N THR A 65 -12.11 -3.50 0.53
CA THR A 65 -12.40 -4.30 1.73
C THR A 65 -12.57 -5.76 1.31
N CYS A 66 -11.91 -6.68 2.00
CA CYS A 66 -11.84 -8.07 1.57
C CYS A 66 -12.15 -9.05 2.69
N LYS A 67 -12.91 -10.11 2.39
CA LYS A 67 -13.09 -11.24 3.31
C LYS A 67 -11.79 -12.01 3.44
N VAL A 68 -11.30 -12.62 2.34
CA VAL A 68 -10.00 -13.31 2.23
C VAL A 68 -9.64 -14.13 3.47
N GLU A 69 -10.58 -14.96 3.90
CA GLU A 69 -10.43 -15.84 5.08
C GLU A 69 -9.37 -16.92 4.81
N GLY A 70 -8.55 -17.26 5.80
CA GLY A 70 -7.47 -18.23 5.65
C GLY A 70 -6.18 -17.59 5.11
N ALA A 71 -5.35 -18.39 4.44
CA ALA A 71 -4.03 -17.97 3.98
C ALA A 71 -4.06 -17.37 2.56
N TRP A 72 -3.51 -16.16 2.39
CA TRP A 72 -3.51 -15.44 1.12
C TRP A 72 -2.16 -14.79 0.79
N PRO A 73 -1.70 -14.83 -0.48
CA PRO A 73 -0.47 -14.20 -0.92
C PRO A 73 -0.68 -12.70 -1.21
N LEU A 74 -0.09 -11.83 -0.39
CA LEU A 74 -0.05 -10.39 -0.69
C LEU A 74 0.94 -10.08 -1.81
N ILE A 75 2.13 -10.66 -1.71
CA ILE A 75 3.19 -10.57 -2.71
C ILE A 75 3.69 -11.98 -2.94
N ASP A 76 3.86 -12.34 -4.20
CA ASP A 76 4.61 -13.53 -4.60
C ASP A 76 5.32 -13.22 -5.91
N ASN A 77 6.53 -12.67 -5.81
CA ASN A 77 7.33 -12.25 -6.95
C ASN A 77 8.73 -12.85 -6.90
N ASN A 78 9.63 -12.49 -7.81
CA ASN A 78 10.96 -13.09 -7.90
C ASN A 78 11.85 -12.88 -6.66
N TYR A 79 11.51 -11.93 -5.78
CA TYR A 79 12.38 -11.47 -4.68
C TYR A 79 11.77 -11.68 -3.29
N LEU A 80 10.45 -11.61 -3.19
CA LEU A 80 9.73 -11.57 -1.93
C LEU A 80 8.44 -12.39 -2.02
N SER A 81 8.17 -13.18 -0.99
CA SER A 81 6.84 -13.76 -0.78
C SER A 81 6.30 -13.27 0.55
N VAL A 82 5.09 -12.71 0.55
CA VAL A 82 4.39 -12.20 1.72
C VAL A 82 3.03 -12.88 1.79
N GLN A 83 2.82 -13.66 2.85
CA GLN A 83 1.59 -14.39 3.08
C GLN A 83 0.96 -13.92 4.39
N VAL A 84 -0.35 -13.69 4.37
CA VAL A 84 -1.13 -13.37 5.56
C VAL A 84 -2.12 -14.48 5.85
N THR A 85 -2.52 -14.63 7.12
CA THR A 85 -3.68 -15.44 7.49
C THR A 85 -4.72 -14.54 8.15
N ASN A 86 -5.93 -14.53 7.58
CA ASN A 86 -7.05 -13.77 8.13
C ASN A 86 -8.06 -14.72 8.78
N VAL A 87 -8.59 -14.31 9.93
CA VAL A 87 -9.60 -15.06 10.69
C VAL A 87 -10.84 -14.21 10.90
N PRO A 88 -12.06 -14.78 10.91
CA PRO A 88 -13.27 -14.02 11.23
C PRO A 88 -13.16 -13.35 12.60
N VAL A 89 -13.48 -12.04 12.68
CA VAL A 89 -13.42 -11.28 13.94
C VAL A 89 -14.50 -11.76 14.91
N VAL A 90 -15.68 -12.05 14.37
CA VAL A 90 -16.78 -12.72 15.08
C VAL A 90 -17.28 -13.91 14.26
N PRO A 91 -17.65 -15.04 14.89
CA PRO A 91 -18.16 -16.21 14.17
C PRO A 91 -19.36 -15.87 13.28
N GLY A 92 -19.28 -16.23 12.00
CA GLY A 92 -20.36 -16.01 11.03
C GLY A 92 -20.39 -14.63 10.37
N SER A 93 -19.48 -13.71 10.73
CA SER A 93 -19.31 -12.43 10.02
C SER A 93 -18.41 -12.57 8.80
N SER A 94 -18.63 -11.71 7.80
CA SER A 94 -17.72 -11.50 6.67
C SER A 94 -16.48 -10.70 7.06
N ALA A 95 -16.51 -9.97 8.19
CA ALA A 95 -15.37 -9.23 8.71
C ALA A 95 -14.31 -10.20 9.24
N THR A 96 -13.13 -10.17 8.63
CA THR A 96 -11.95 -10.93 9.06
C THR A 96 -10.85 -9.98 9.50
N ALA A 97 -9.79 -10.47 10.13
CA ALA A 97 -8.62 -9.66 10.43
C ALA A 97 -7.36 -10.53 10.47
N THR A 98 -6.20 -9.92 10.22
CA THR A 98 -4.94 -10.65 10.10
C THR A 98 -4.42 -11.09 11.47
N ASN A 99 -4.16 -12.39 11.65
CA ASN A 99 -3.57 -12.92 12.89
C ASN A 99 -2.18 -13.57 12.69
N LYS A 100 -1.72 -13.67 11.44
CA LYS A 100 -0.41 -14.18 11.09
C LYS A 100 0.11 -13.50 9.84
N ILE A 101 1.38 -13.12 9.87
CA ILE A 101 2.14 -12.61 8.72
C ILE A 101 3.38 -13.48 8.57
N THR A 102 3.67 -13.95 7.36
CA THR A 102 4.91 -14.65 7.01
C THR A 102 5.53 -13.94 5.82
N ILE A 103 6.80 -13.56 5.94
CA ILE A 103 7.56 -12.87 4.90
C ILE A 103 8.81 -13.70 4.61
N ILE A 104 8.99 -14.08 3.36
CA ILE A 104 10.14 -14.82 2.87
C ILE A 104 10.95 -13.87 1.98
N PHE A 105 12.08 -13.42 2.50
CA PHE A 105 13.11 -12.74 1.72
C PHE A 105 13.88 -13.83 0.96
N LYS A 106 13.63 -13.95 -0.35
CA LYS A 106 14.27 -14.98 -1.18
C LYS A 106 15.78 -14.73 -1.24
N ALA A 107 16.57 -15.80 -1.29
CA ALA A 107 18.02 -15.71 -1.36
C ALA A 107 18.45 -14.80 -2.52
N HIS A 108 19.38 -13.90 -2.24
CA HIS A 108 19.95 -13.00 -3.22
C HIS A 108 21.46 -13.15 -3.19
N ARG A 109 22.02 -13.59 -4.33
CA ARG A 109 23.44 -13.91 -4.47
C ARG A 109 24.29 -12.77 -3.92
N GLU A 110 25.30 -13.11 -3.11
CA GLU A 110 26.27 -12.17 -2.50
C GLU A 110 25.68 -11.18 -1.47
N CYS A 111 24.36 -11.14 -1.26
CA CYS A 111 23.74 -10.17 -0.35
C CYS A 111 23.03 -10.77 0.85
N THR A 112 22.25 -11.83 0.67
CA THR A 112 21.60 -12.52 1.79
C THR A 112 21.22 -13.94 1.40
N ASP A 113 21.40 -14.86 2.34
CA ASP A 113 20.68 -16.13 2.30
C ASP A 113 19.18 -15.88 2.46
N GLN A 114 18.37 -16.91 2.18
CA GLN A 114 16.93 -16.82 2.41
C GLN A 114 16.65 -16.57 3.90
N LYS A 115 15.83 -15.56 4.19
CA LYS A 115 15.37 -15.27 5.54
C LYS A 115 13.85 -15.32 5.62
N VAL A 116 13.35 -15.92 6.69
CA VAL A 116 11.91 -16.04 6.94
C VAL A 116 11.58 -15.27 8.21
N TYR A 117 10.67 -14.32 8.10
CA TYR A 117 10.05 -13.63 9.21
C TYR A 117 8.64 -14.18 9.41
N GLN A 118 8.24 -14.40 10.66
CA GLN A 118 6.88 -14.76 11.00
C GLN A 118 6.45 -14.01 12.25
N ALA A 119 5.30 -13.38 12.19
CA ALA A 119 4.61 -12.81 13.34
C ALA A 119 3.23 -13.45 13.45
N VAL A 120 2.78 -13.67 14.68
CA VAL A 120 1.41 -14.06 15.01
C VAL A 120 0.86 -13.13 16.07
N THR A 121 -0.46 -13.09 16.25
CA THR A 121 -1.05 -12.38 17.39
C THR A 121 -0.37 -12.80 18.71
N ASP A 122 0.04 -11.79 19.48
CA ASP A 122 0.74 -11.87 20.77
C ASP A 122 2.21 -12.34 20.68
N ASP A 123 2.76 -12.51 19.48
CA ASP A 123 4.16 -12.82 19.24
C ASP A 123 4.66 -12.10 17.97
N LEU A 124 5.21 -10.90 18.18
CA LEU A 124 5.81 -10.05 17.15
C LEU A 124 7.32 -9.94 17.41
N PRO A 125 8.13 -10.90 16.92
CA PRO A 125 9.56 -10.95 17.21
C PRO A 125 10.34 -9.88 16.46
N ALA A 126 11.46 -9.45 17.03
CA ALA A 126 12.45 -8.59 16.39
C ALA A 126 13.59 -9.39 15.70
N ALA A 127 13.29 -10.62 15.27
CA ALA A 127 14.24 -11.54 14.66
C ALA A 127 13.54 -12.41 13.59
N PHE A 128 14.33 -12.98 12.68
CA PHE A 128 13.91 -14.03 11.77
C PHE A 128 13.70 -15.35 12.55
N VAL A 129 13.05 -16.32 11.91
CA VAL A 129 12.73 -17.63 12.54
C VAL A 129 13.96 -18.41 12.99
N ASP A 130 15.13 -18.15 12.40
CA ASP A 130 16.42 -18.75 12.79
C ASP A 130 17.12 -17.99 13.94
N GLY A 131 16.47 -16.95 14.48
CA GLY A 131 16.99 -16.10 15.55
C GLY A 131 17.91 -14.98 15.07
N SER A 132 18.23 -14.88 13.78
CA SER A 132 19.08 -13.79 13.27
C SER A 132 18.28 -12.48 13.16
N THR A 133 18.95 -11.35 13.30
CA THR A 133 18.32 -10.01 13.13
C THR A 133 18.73 -9.34 11.82
N SER A 134 19.62 -9.98 11.06
CA SER A 134 20.09 -9.51 9.75
C SER A 134 20.35 -10.66 8.79
N GLY A 135 20.43 -10.32 7.51
CA GLY A 135 20.92 -11.16 6.41
C GLY A 135 22.09 -10.47 5.68
N GLY A 136 23.02 -11.29 5.18
CA GLY A 136 24.30 -10.85 4.59
C GLY A 136 25.49 -10.95 5.55
N ASP A 137 26.68 -11.15 4.98
CA ASP A 137 27.96 -11.25 5.70
C ASP A 137 28.70 -9.90 5.74
N GLY A 138 29.41 -9.63 6.83
CA GLY A 138 30.31 -8.47 6.97
C GLY A 138 29.68 -7.19 7.56
N ASP A 139 30.26 -6.04 7.24
CA ASP A 139 29.91 -4.73 7.81
C ASP A 139 28.63 -4.11 7.19
N THR A 140 28.23 -4.54 5.98
CA THR A 140 27.05 -4.04 5.26
C THR A 140 25.88 -5.01 5.38
N LYS A 141 25.09 -4.85 6.45
CA LYS A 141 23.82 -5.58 6.63
C LYS A 141 22.82 -5.20 5.53
N SER A 142 22.68 -6.06 4.53
CA SER A 142 21.81 -5.85 3.36
C SER A 142 20.33 -6.02 3.69
N LEU A 143 20.03 -6.86 4.69
CA LEU A 143 18.72 -7.11 5.27
C LEU A 143 18.80 -6.95 6.79
N LEU A 144 17.88 -6.18 7.38
CA LEU A 144 17.87 -5.88 8.82
C LEU A 144 16.44 -5.84 9.38
N ILE A 145 16.24 -6.39 10.56
CA ILE A 145 15.05 -6.16 11.39
C ILE A 145 15.38 -5.15 12.49
N VAL A 146 14.50 -4.19 12.69
CA VAL A 146 14.60 -3.18 13.76
C VAL A 146 13.31 -3.14 14.55
N GLU A 147 13.40 -3.34 15.86
CA GLU A 147 12.30 -3.10 16.77
C GLU A 147 12.14 -1.60 17.02
N ARG A 148 10.94 -1.06 16.77
CA ARG A 148 10.59 0.34 17.02
C ARG A 148 9.79 0.49 18.30
N GLU A 149 8.93 -0.47 18.58
CA GLU A 149 8.15 -0.54 19.80
C GLU A 149 8.10 -1.98 20.28
N SER A 150 8.42 -2.17 21.56
CA SER A 150 8.66 -3.50 22.12
C SER A 150 7.47 -4.42 21.91
N SER A 151 7.70 -5.51 21.16
CA SER A 151 6.69 -6.53 20.82
C SER A 151 5.41 -5.99 20.16
N ARG A 152 5.46 -4.78 19.56
CA ARG A 152 4.29 -4.13 18.93
C ARG A 152 4.56 -3.57 17.54
N TYR A 153 5.80 -3.20 17.23
CA TYR A 153 6.15 -2.64 15.93
C TYR A 153 7.59 -3.00 15.54
N VAL A 154 7.73 -3.70 14.41
CA VAL A 154 9.02 -3.94 13.78
C VAL A 154 9.06 -3.42 12.35
N GLU A 155 10.26 -3.03 11.93
CA GLU A 155 10.58 -2.66 10.55
C GLU A 155 11.60 -3.66 10.00
N MET A 156 11.39 -4.09 8.76
CA MET A 156 12.34 -4.86 7.98
C MET A 156 12.84 -4.00 6.82
N HIS A 157 14.16 -3.88 6.70
CA HIS A 157 14.82 -3.11 5.65
C HIS A 157 15.66 -4.03 4.77
N ALA A 158 15.16 -4.35 3.58
CA ALA A 158 15.85 -5.13 2.56
C ALA A 158 16.50 -4.20 1.53
N ARG A 159 17.65 -3.63 1.89
CA ARG A 159 18.37 -2.62 1.08
C ARG A 159 18.76 -3.14 -0.30
N TYR A 160 19.09 -4.43 -0.41
CA TYR A 160 19.49 -5.08 -1.65
C TYR A 160 18.38 -5.09 -2.73
N ILE A 161 17.10 -5.00 -2.32
CA ILE A 161 15.93 -4.89 -3.20
C ILE A 161 15.12 -3.61 -2.94
N GLY A 162 15.71 -2.61 -2.28
CA GLY A 162 15.07 -1.32 -1.99
C GLY A 162 13.75 -1.42 -1.21
N THR A 163 13.49 -2.54 -0.52
CA THR A 163 12.16 -2.83 0.05
C THR A 163 12.14 -2.57 1.55
N THR A 164 11.07 -1.95 2.04
CA THR A 164 10.81 -1.75 3.47
C THR A 164 9.47 -2.36 3.83
N VAL A 165 9.40 -3.11 4.93
CA VAL A 165 8.16 -3.70 5.44
C VAL A 165 7.96 -3.32 6.89
N PHE A 166 6.78 -2.82 7.23
CA PHE A 166 6.34 -2.51 8.59
C PHE A 166 5.31 -3.54 9.02
N VAL A 167 5.47 -4.10 10.23
CA VAL A 167 4.50 -5.00 10.86
C VAL A 167 4.19 -4.47 12.24
N ARG A 168 2.90 -4.28 12.54
CA ARG A 168 2.44 -3.89 13.87
C ARG A 168 1.40 -4.85 14.42
N GLN A 169 1.31 -4.94 15.74
CA GLN A 169 0.16 -5.54 16.43
C GLN A 169 -0.67 -4.45 17.10
N LEU A 170 -1.92 -4.35 16.68
CA LEU A 170 -2.92 -3.38 17.14
C LEU A 170 -4.08 -4.17 17.76
N GLY A 171 -4.18 -4.13 19.09
CA GLY A 171 -5.08 -5.02 19.83
C GLY A 171 -4.71 -6.49 19.59
N ARG A 172 -5.61 -7.23 18.95
CA ARG A 172 -5.45 -8.68 18.68
C ARG A 172 -5.02 -9.02 17.25
N TYR A 173 -4.84 -8.02 16.39
CA TYR A 173 -4.62 -8.24 14.97
C TYR A 173 -3.36 -7.52 14.48
N LEU A 174 -2.84 -7.99 13.36
CA LEU A 174 -1.64 -7.48 12.74
C LEU A 174 -1.99 -6.51 11.60
N THR A 175 -1.20 -5.47 11.45
CA THR A 175 -1.20 -4.59 10.26
C THR A 175 0.12 -4.72 9.52
N LEU A 176 0.09 -4.44 8.24
CA LEU A 176 1.23 -4.59 7.35
C LEU A 176 1.29 -3.43 6.35
N ALA A 177 2.47 -2.85 6.17
CA ALA A 177 2.73 -1.87 5.12
C ALA A 177 4.04 -2.15 4.41
N ILE A 178 4.06 -2.00 3.09
CA ILE A 178 5.18 -2.39 2.23
C ILE A 178 5.48 -1.27 1.26
N ARG A 179 6.75 -0.87 1.18
CA ARG A 179 7.29 -0.05 0.10
C ARG A 179 8.25 -0.88 -0.74
N MET A 180 8.03 -0.94 -2.04
CA MET A 180 8.86 -1.73 -2.97
C MET A 180 9.12 -0.95 -4.27
N PRO A 181 10.32 -1.03 -4.88
CA PRO A 181 10.55 -0.45 -6.21
C PRO A 181 9.60 -1.02 -7.25
N GLU A 182 9.08 -0.17 -8.14
CA GLU A 182 8.07 -0.55 -9.15
C GLU A 182 8.54 -1.67 -10.08
N ASP A 183 9.80 -1.62 -10.51
CA ASP A 183 10.41 -2.63 -11.39
C ASP A 183 10.51 -4.00 -10.73
N LEU A 184 10.80 -4.05 -9.42
CA LEU A 184 10.85 -5.31 -8.66
C LEU A 184 9.46 -5.79 -8.25
N ALA A 185 8.56 -4.88 -7.86
CA ALA A 185 7.18 -5.22 -7.48
C ALA A 185 6.41 -5.87 -8.63
N MET A 186 6.71 -5.47 -9.88
CA MET A 186 6.10 -5.99 -11.11
C MET A 186 6.91 -7.11 -11.79
N SER A 187 7.96 -7.64 -11.13
CA SER A 187 8.80 -8.73 -11.64
C SER A 187 8.38 -10.07 -11.05
N TYR A 188 7.39 -10.70 -11.69
CA TYR A 188 6.84 -12.01 -11.31
C TYR A 188 6.52 -12.83 -12.57
N GLU A 189 6.43 -14.16 -12.42
CA GLU A 189 6.08 -15.07 -13.51
C GLU A 189 4.56 -15.15 -13.74
N GLU A 190 4.11 -15.59 -14.92
CA GLU A 190 2.68 -15.70 -15.25
C GLU A 190 1.92 -16.64 -14.30
N SER A 191 2.57 -17.65 -13.73
CA SER A 191 1.98 -18.56 -12.74
C SER A 191 1.73 -17.92 -11.36
N GLN A 192 2.21 -16.69 -11.14
CA GLN A 192 2.08 -15.94 -9.89
C GLN A 192 1.01 -14.84 -10.02
N ASP A 193 -0.13 -15.17 -10.63
CA ASP A 193 -1.21 -14.23 -10.94
C ASP A 193 -2.01 -13.78 -9.71
N LEU A 194 -2.10 -14.63 -8.69
CA LEU A 194 -2.73 -14.31 -7.40
C LEU A 194 -1.75 -13.57 -6.47
N GLN A 195 -1.80 -12.25 -6.51
CA GLN A 195 -1.08 -11.36 -5.58
C GLN A 195 -1.97 -10.18 -5.19
N LEU A 196 -2.41 -10.13 -3.94
CA LEU A 196 -3.37 -9.12 -3.48
C LEU A 196 -2.80 -7.69 -3.65
N CYS A 197 -1.51 -7.46 -3.37
CA CYS A 197 -0.91 -6.14 -3.55
C CYS A 197 -0.84 -5.68 -5.02
N VAL A 198 -0.89 -6.60 -6.00
CA VAL A 198 -0.79 -6.25 -7.43
C VAL A 198 -2.16 -6.12 -8.08
N ASN A 199 -3.05 -7.09 -7.84
CA ASN A 199 -4.33 -7.24 -8.54
C ASN A 199 -5.56 -7.01 -7.64
N GLY A 200 -5.34 -6.87 -6.33
CA GLY A 200 -6.41 -6.81 -5.35
C GLY A 200 -6.99 -8.19 -5.05
N CYS A 201 -8.05 -8.21 -4.25
CA CYS A 201 -8.77 -9.43 -3.91
C CYS A 201 -9.62 -9.90 -5.09
N PRO A 202 -9.82 -11.23 -5.26
CA PRO A 202 -10.80 -11.76 -6.20
C PRO A 202 -12.18 -11.17 -5.95
N LEU A 203 -12.99 -11.01 -7.01
CA LEU A 203 -14.33 -10.40 -6.88
C LEU A 203 -15.23 -11.11 -5.87
N SER A 204 -15.12 -12.44 -5.75
CA SER A 204 -15.87 -13.25 -4.77
C SER A 204 -15.46 -12.99 -3.31
N GLU A 205 -14.26 -12.44 -3.09
CA GLU A 205 -13.71 -12.14 -1.78
C GLU A 205 -13.83 -10.66 -1.42
N ARG A 206 -14.32 -9.81 -2.34
CA ARG A 206 -14.55 -8.40 -2.04
C ARG A 206 -15.84 -8.25 -1.26
N ILE A 207 -15.77 -7.50 -0.17
CA ILE A 207 -16.94 -7.04 0.56
C ILE A 207 -17.44 -5.80 -0.19
N ASP A 208 -18.05 -6.03 -1.36
CA ASP A 208 -18.72 -4.99 -2.14
C ASP A 208 -20.21 -4.99 -1.77
N ASP A 209 -20.60 -4.04 -0.92
CA ASP A 209 -21.98 -3.76 -0.58
C ASP A 209 -22.72 -3.05 -1.73
N GLY A 210 -22.39 -3.34 -3.00
CA GLY A 210 -22.99 -2.75 -4.20
C GLY A 210 -23.18 -1.24 -4.07
N GLN A 211 -22.13 -0.44 -4.29
CA GLN A 211 -22.06 1.02 -4.04
C GLN A 211 -21.77 1.41 -2.56
N GLY A 212 -21.42 0.46 -1.70
CA GLY A 212 -21.73 0.54 -0.26
C GLY A 212 -20.69 1.01 0.76
N GLN A 213 -19.41 1.27 0.43
CA GLN A 213 -18.54 1.99 1.39
C GLN A 213 -19.06 3.41 1.67
N VAL A 214 -19.85 3.97 0.75
CA VAL A 214 -20.47 5.30 0.88
C VAL A 214 -21.95 5.20 1.26
N SER A 215 -22.70 4.21 0.78
CA SER A 215 -24.14 4.09 1.12
C SER A 215 -24.42 3.67 2.56
N ALA A 216 -23.54 2.87 3.18
CA ALA A 216 -23.60 2.57 4.62
C ALA A 216 -23.37 3.83 5.48
N ILE A 217 -22.64 4.82 4.93
CA ILE A 217 -22.22 6.06 5.60
C ILE A 217 -23.15 7.25 5.27
N LEU A 218 -23.80 7.23 4.10
CA LEU A 218 -24.76 8.25 3.62
C LEU A 218 -26.24 7.90 3.88
N GLY A 219 -26.52 6.94 4.77
CA GLY A 219 -27.86 6.74 5.34
C GLY A 219 -28.92 6.17 4.39
N HIS A 220 -28.52 5.47 3.31
CA HIS A 220 -29.48 4.75 2.47
C HIS A 220 -29.48 3.26 2.85
N SER A 221 -30.41 2.92 3.74
CA SER A 221 -30.97 1.59 4.02
C SER A 221 -30.16 0.38 3.54
N VAL A 222 -29.41 -0.21 4.47
CA VAL A 222 -28.93 -1.59 4.36
C VAL A 222 -30.12 -2.50 4.01
N PRO A 223 -30.08 -3.29 2.91
CA PRO A 223 -31.07 -4.32 2.67
C PRO A 223 -31.01 -5.29 3.85
N ARG A 224 -32.11 -5.34 4.59
CA ARG A 224 -32.30 -6.09 5.84
C ARG A 224 -32.42 -7.59 5.57
N THR A 225 -31.45 -8.18 4.89
CA THR A 225 -31.33 -9.62 4.70
C THR A 225 -30.27 -10.14 5.67
N SER A 226 -30.78 -10.69 6.77
CA SER A 226 -30.09 -11.54 7.76
C SER A 226 -28.90 -10.95 8.52
N LEU A 227 -29.07 -9.77 9.14
CA LEU A 227 -28.32 -9.46 10.37
C LEU A 227 -28.83 -10.38 11.48
N ALA A 228 -28.18 -11.54 11.62
CA ALA A 228 -28.29 -12.36 12.81
C ALA A 228 -27.92 -11.50 14.02
N GLN A 229 -28.91 -11.27 14.90
CA GLN A 229 -28.79 -10.71 16.25
C GLN A 229 -27.99 -9.40 16.34
N ALA A 230 -28.70 -8.29 16.55
CA ALA A 230 -28.12 -7.00 16.93
C ALA A 230 -27.22 -7.17 18.17
N TRP A 231 -25.92 -7.17 17.95
CA TRP A 231 -24.93 -6.92 18.99
C TRP A 231 -25.15 -5.48 19.49
N PRO A 232 -24.86 -5.16 20.77
CA PRO A 232 -24.78 -3.78 21.23
C PRO A 232 -23.54 -3.12 20.61
N GLY A 233 -23.59 -2.87 19.31
CA GLY A 233 -22.51 -2.30 18.51
C GLY A 233 -22.56 -0.77 18.49
N TYR A 234 -21.51 -0.18 17.92
CA TYR A 234 -21.44 1.27 17.72
C TYR A 234 -22.63 1.77 16.88
N THR A 235 -23.18 2.94 17.25
CA THR A 235 -24.04 3.69 16.33
C THR A 235 -23.16 4.39 15.27
N LEU A 236 -23.72 4.72 14.11
CA LEU A 236 -23.00 5.48 13.08
C LEU A 236 -22.43 6.80 13.63
N GLU A 237 -23.21 7.50 14.46
CA GLU A 237 -22.78 8.75 15.10
C GLU A 237 -21.59 8.53 16.06
N ALA A 238 -21.67 7.50 16.92
CA ALA A 238 -20.60 7.18 17.85
C ALA A 238 -19.31 6.74 17.13
N ALA A 239 -19.45 5.91 16.09
CA ALA A 239 -18.31 5.47 15.26
C ALA A 239 -17.65 6.65 14.56
N ASN A 240 -18.44 7.54 13.95
CA ASN A 240 -17.93 8.77 13.32
C ASN A 240 -17.18 9.64 14.32
N ALA A 241 -17.76 9.88 15.50
CA ALA A 241 -17.15 10.72 16.53
C ALA A 241 -15.80 10.15 17.00
N GLN A 242 -15.75 8.84 17.26
CA GLN A 242 -14.52 8.17 17.71
C GLN A 242 -13.43 8.18 16.64
N CYS A 243 -13.76 7.83 15.40
CA CYS A 243 -12.78 7.86 14.31
C CYS A 243 -12.25 9.27 14.04
N HIS A 244 -13.12 10.29 14.17
CA HIS A 244 -12.76 11.69 13.92
C HIS A 244 -11.79 12.25 14.96
N GLU A 245 -11.74 11.69 16.17
CA GLU A 245 -10.80 12.12 17.22
C GLU A 245 -9.34 11.88 16.81
N LYS A 246 -9.06 10.77 16.13
CA LYS A 246 -7.71 10.40 15.67
C LYS A 246 -7.45 10.75 14.21
N MET A 247 -8.48 10.72 13.38
CA MET A 247 -8.39 10.96 11.93
C MET A 247 -9.40 12.04 11.52
N PRO A 248 -9.04 13.33 11.59
CA PRO A 248 -9.97 14.42 11.26
C PRO A 248 -10.28 14.51 9.75
N VAL A 249 -9.43 13.94 8.90
CA VAL A 249 -9.64 13.86 7.45
C VAL A 249 -10.56 12.69 7.13
N LYS A 250 -11.72 12.95 6.53
CA LYS A 250 -12.73 11.93 6.19
C LYS A 250 -12.42 11.14 4.90
N ASP A 251 -11.18 10.69 4.76
CA ASP A 251 -10.72 9.87 3.66
C ASP A 251 -11.03 8.37 3.87
N ILE A 252 -10.48 7.50 3.02
CA ILE A 252 -10.63 6.04 3.15
C ILE A 252 -10.23 5.48 4.51
N TYR A 253 -9.22 6.00 5.23
CA TYR A 253 -8.81 5.44 6.53
C TYR A 253 -9.83 5.78 7.60
N PHE A 254 -10.37 7.00 7.54
CA PHE A 254 -11.52 7.35 8.36
C PHE A 254 -12.74 6.47 8.05
N GLN A 255 -13.09 6.29 6.76
CA GLN A 255 -14.25 5.45 6.41
C GLN A 255 -14.06 4.00 6.82
N SER A 256 -12.84 3.47 6.69
CA SER A 256 -12.43 2.14 7.14
C SER A 256 -12.60 1.98 8.64
N CYS A 257 -12.13 2.94 9.43
CA CYS A 257 -12.35 2.96 10.87
C CYS A 257 -13.84 2.92 11.22
N VAL A 258 -14.66 3.74 10.56
CA VAL A 258 -16.11 3.76 10.81
C VAL A 258 -16.73 2.41 10.45
N PHE A 259 -16.35 1.83 9.32
CA PHE A 259 -16.82 0.51 8.88
C PHE A 259 -16.46 -0.58 9.91
N ASP A 260 -15.19 -0.69 10.29
CA ASP A 260 -14.71 -1.67 11.26
C ASP A 260 -15.44 -1.56 12.61
N LEU A 261 -15.65 -0.35 13.13
CA LEU A 261 -16.38 -0.14 14.38
C LEU A 261 -17.84 -0.61 14.30
N LEU A 262 -18.49 -0.41 13.15
CA LEU A 262 -19.88 -0.83 12.93
C LEU A 262 -20.01 -2.33 12.72
N THR A 263 -19.05 -2.97 12.05
CA THR A 263 -19.10 -4.40 11.74
C THR A 263 -18.59 -5.28 12.87
N THR A 264 -17.60 -4.81 13.63
CA THR A 264 -16.92 -5.61 14.66
C THR A 264 -17.25 -5.19 16.09
N GLY A 265 -17.54 -3.90 16.31
CA GLY A 265 -17.67 -3.32 17.65
C GLY A 265 -16.35 -3.20 18.43
N ASP A 266 -15.19 -3.49 17.84
CA ASP A 266 -13.89 -3.45 18.52
C ASP A 266 -13.18 -2.10 18.30
N ALA A 267 -13.00 -1.34 19.38
CA ALA A 267 -12.36 -0.03 19.36
C ALA A 267 -10.88 -0.05 18.91
N ASN A 268 -10.20 -1.19 18.97
CA ASN A 268 -8.81 -1.30 18.51
C ASN A 268 -8.66 -1.04 17.01
N PHE A 269 -9.72 -1.23 16.22
CA PHE A 269 -9.72 -0.92 14.80
C PHE A 269 -9.55 0.56 14.50
N THR A 270 -9.93 1.46 15.42
CA THR A 270 -9.59 2.89 15.32
C THR A 270 -8.07 3.11 15.30
N ALA A 271 -7.34 2.40 16.15
CA ALA A 271 -5.89 2.49 16.20
C ALA A 271 -5.25 1.84 14.96
N ALA A 272 -5.81 0.73 14.47
CA ALA A 272 -5.33 0.08 13.25
C ALA A 272 -5.41 1.02 12.03
N ALA A 273 -6.57 1.66 11.80
CA ALA A 273 -6.75 2.61 10.72
C ALA A 273 -5.85 3.86 10.86
N HIS A 274 -5.69 4.39 12.09
CA HIS A 274 -4.77 5.50 12.33
C HIS A 274 -3.31 5.12 12.02
N SER A 275 -2.86 3.95 12.47
CA SER A 275 -1.50 3.47 12.19
C SER A 275 -1.26 3.21 10.69
N ALA A 276 -2.30 2.80 9.96
CA ALA A 276 -2.22 2.63 8.51
C ALA A 276 -2.06 3.96 7.77
N LEU A 277 -2.70 5.03 8.26
CA LEU A 277 -2.45 6.39 7.76
C LEU A 277 -1.00 6.80 8.03
N GLU A 278 -0.48 6.60 9.25
CA GLU A 278 0.93 6.90 9.59
C GLU A 278 1.91 6.11 8.69
N ASP A 279 1.59 4.85 8.36
CA ASP A 279 2.41 4.04 7.46
C ASP A 279 2.47 4.58 6.04
N VAL A 280 1.34 5.09 5.55
CA VAL A 280 1.27 5.70 4.22
C VAL A 280 2.08 6.99 4.20
N GLU A 281 2.02 7.79 5.25
CA GLU A 281 2.86 9.00 5.38
C GLU A 281 4.36 8.66 5.39
N ALA A 282 4.74 7.55 6.02
CA ALA A 282 6.13 7.11 6.12
C ALA A 282 6.67 6.43 4.85
N LEU A 283 5.84 5.67 4.14
CA LEU A 283 6.27 4.78 3.07
C LEU A 283 5.79 5.17 1.67
N HIS A 284 4.65 5.85 1.54
CA HIS A 284 4.11 6.19 0.22
C HIS A 284 4.89 7.35 -0.41
N PRO A 285 5.45 7.19 -1.62
CA PRO A 285 6.39 8.16 -2.19
C PRO A 285 5.75 9.47 -2.65
N ARG A 286 4.44 9.47 -2.86
CA ARG A 286 3.67 10.63 -3.36
C ARG A 286 2.69 11.13 -2.31
N LYS A 287 2.94 12.33 -1.78
CA LYS A 287 2.13 12.95 -0.73
C LYS A 287 0.71 13.25 -1.18
N GLU A 288 0.55 13.62 -2.45
CA GLU A 288 -0.74 13.89 -3.08
C GLU A 288 -1.66 12.66 -3.15
N ARG A 289 -1.12 11.45 -2.93
CA ARG A 289 -1.88 10.19 -2.89
C ARG A 289 -2.03 9.61 -1.49
N TRP A 290 -1.60 10.30 -0.44
CA TRP A 290 -1.76 9.79 0.92
C TRP A 290 -3.23 9.58 1.26
N HIS A 291 -4.06 10.58 0.94
CA HIS A 291 -5.51 10.54 1.14
C HIS A 291 -6.22 10.13 -0.14
N ILE A 292 -7.14 9.17 -0.04
CA ILE A 292 -8.08 8.81 -1.10
C ILE A 292 -9.47 9.19 -0.61
N PHE A 293 -10.17 10.03 -1.36
CA PHE A 293 -11.52 10.45 -1.00
C PHE A 293 -12.55 9.61 -1.75
N PRO A 294 -13.64 9.19 -1.09
CA PRO A 294 -14.74 8.56 -1.79
C PRO A 294 -15.26 9.48 -2.90
N SER A 295 -15.56 8.92 -4.07
CA SER A 295 -16.16 9.69 -5.15
C SER A 295 -17.49 10.25 -4.67
N SER A 296 -17.62 11.58 -4.61
CA SER A 296 -18.92 12.21 -4.42
C SER A 296 -19.80 11.82 -5.60
N SER A 297 -20.97 11.24 -5.33
CA SER A 297 -21.99 11.01 -6.35
C SER A 297 -22.51 12.36 -6.85
N HIS A 298 -21.76 13.02 -7.72
CA HIS A 298 -22.21 14.19 -8.45
C HIS A 298 -22.84 13.75 -9.78
N GLY A 299 -24.17 13.82 -9.81
CA GLY A 299 -24.92 14.10 -11.01
C GLY A 299 -25.49 12.90 -11.73
N THR A 300 -26.74 12.56 -11.38
CA THR A 300 -27.73 12.18 -12.40
C THR A 300 -27.54 13.05 -13.65
N PRO A 301 -27.45 12.50 -14.88
CA PRO A 301 -27.71 13.30 -16.06
C PRO A 301 -29.15 13.77 -15.93
N ARG A 302 -29.34 15.06 -15.64
CA ARG A 302 -30.66 15.67 -15.72
C ARG A 302 -31.13 15.44 -17.15
N GLY A 303 -32.14 14.60 -17.31
CA GLY A 303 -32.91 14.49 -18.53
C GLY A 303 -33.44 15.87 -18.90
N GLY A 304 -32.73 16.56 -19.80
CA GLY A 304 -33.18 17.74 -20.50
C GLY A 304 -33.81 17.32 -21.81
N GLY A 305 -34.92 16.57 -21.74
CA GLY A 305 -35.81 16.40 -22.88
C GLY A 305 -36.55 17.71 -23.12
N HIS A 306 -35.98 18.59 -23.95
CA HIS A 306 -36.78 19.60 -24.65
C HIS A 306 -36.53 19.46 -26.15
N LEU A 307 -37.56 18.90 -26.78
CA LEU A 307 -37.85 18.89 -28.21
C LEU A 307 -37.54 20.25 -28.83
N SER A 308 -36.53 20.33 -29.70
CA SER A 308 -36.45 21.42 -30.66
C SER A 308 -37.11 20.94 -31.95
N VAL A 309 -38.29 21.50 -32.19
CA VAL A 309 -39.09 21.34 -33.40
C VAL A 309 -38.27 21.85 -34.59
N SER A 310 -38.00 20.96 -35.54
CA SER A 310 -37.52 21.30 -36.88
C SER A 310 -38.53 22.21 -37.56
N LEU A 311 -38.22 23.51 -37.65
CA LEU A 311 -38.94 24.44 -38.51
C LEU A 311 -38.25 24.43 -39.88
N GLY A 312 -38.84 23.71 -40.83
CA GLY A 312 -38.44 23.77 -42.23
C GLY A 312 -38.63 25.18 -42.78
N LEU A 313 -37.54 25.81 -43.20
CA LEU A 313 -37.59 27.03 -43.98
C LEU A 313 -37.22 26.69 -45.43
N THR A 314 -38.26 26.41 -46.22
CA THR A 314 -38.20 26.44 -47.68
C THR A 314 -37.95 27.87 -48.12
N CYS A 315 -36.73 28.18 -48.58
CA CYS A 315 -36.44 29.43 -49.25
C CYS A 315 -36.49 29.19 -50.76
N LEU A 316 -37.53 29.72 -51.41
CA LEU A 316 -37.70 29.74 -52.85
C LEU A 316 -36.56 30.52 -53.52
N THR A 317 -35.92 29.89 -54.49
CA THR A 317 -35.11 30.55 -55.50
C THR A 317 -36.02 31.29 -56.49
N PHE A 318 -35.94 32.62 -56.53
CA PHE A 318 -36.38 33.40 -57.68
C PHE A 318 -35.15 33.97 -58.40
N ILE A 319 -34.95 33.49 -59.63
CA ILE A 319 -34.02 34.00 -60.62
C ILE A 319 -34.69 35.18 -61.32
N VAL A 320 -34.03 36.35 -61.38
CA VAL A 320 -34.11 37.26 -62.54
C VAL A 320 -32.76 37.96 -62.71
N PHE A 321 -32.10 37.66 -63.82
CA PHE A 321 -31.06 38.48 -64.44
C PHE A 321 -31.73 39.49 -65.37
N LEU A 322 -31.33 40.76 -65.29
CA LEU A 322 -31.29 41.74 -66.38
C LEU A 322 -30.18 42.74 -66.09
#